data_AF-A0AA97AYW6-F1
#
_entry.id   AF-A0AA97AYW6-F1
#
_cell.length_a   1.000
_cell.length_b   1.000
_cell.length_c   1.000
_cell.angle_alpha   90.00
_cell.angle_beta   90.00
_cell.angle_gamma   90.00
#
_symmetry.space_group_name_H-M   'P 1'
#
loop_
_entity.id
_entity.type
_entity.pdbx_description
1 polymer ?
#
loop_
_entity_poly.entity_id
_entity_poly.type
_entity_poly.pdbx_seq_one_letter_code
_entity_poly.pdbx_strand_id
1 'polypeptide(L)'
;MPAYDYRKLFGEIERVVKSDLSVAEALLHIIQFCEAARPHPDWSALRALDVESDLRQLQQWLETIMRTAPPPAAITGLWFGLFNPTVQGRVTADIHLIGAPYDATDPDWLFRQRWGKGTPVSGSTVLDSIYQLAYGREDGLGNDAEYPLALAYAALAVRRLAQRMGPSLLGDAAQRVLLVGFDSGDFLCIGSVQKAGLVFSRNSEVMAS
;
A
#
# COMPACT_ATOMS: atom_id res chain seq x y z
N MET A 1 10.04 6.37 25.05
CA MET A 1 10.82 6.13 23.82
C MET A 1 10.72 7.37 22.95
N PRO A 2 11.77 7.83 22.26
CA PRO A 2 11.56 8.90 21.29
C PRO A 2 10.66 8.32 20.20
N ALA A 3 9.44 8.84 20.12
CA ALA A 3 8.50 8.51 19.06
C ALA A 3 9.16 8.80 17.72
N TYR A 4 8.99 7.91 16.74
CA TYR A 4 9.41 8.14 15.38
C TYR A 4 8.94 9.52 14.90
N ASP A 5 9.80 10.23 14.16
CA ASP A 5 9.36 11.42 13.45
C ASP A 5 8.52 10.95 12.24
N TYR A 6 7.22 10.77 12.48
CA TYR A 6 6.27 10.29 11.48
C TYR A 6 6.29 11.17 10.22
N ARG A 7 6.54 12.48 10.34
CA ARG A 7 6.66 13.35 9.16
C ARG A 7 7.87 12.97 8.31
N LYS A 8 9.02 12.71 8.93
CA LYS A 8 10.21 12.21 8.20
C LYS A 8 9.97 10.84 7.59
N LEU A 9 9.33 9.93 8.32
CA LEU A 9 8.97 8.62 7.79
C LEU A 9 8.09 8.74 6.54
N PHE A 10 7.01 9.51 6.60
CA PHE A 10 6.13 9.72 5.44
C PHE A 10 6.87 10.35 4.27
N GLY A 11 7.72 11.36 4.53
CA GLY A 11 8.56 11.96 3.51
C GLY A 11 9.50 10.94 2.84
N GLU A 12 10.09 10.03 3.62
CA GLU A 12 10.93 8.96 3.08
C GLU A 12 10.13 7.93 2.28
N ILE A 13 8.95 7.53 2.75
CA ILE A 13 8.07 6.61 2.00
C ILE A 13 7.65 7.25 0.67
N GLU A 14 7.18 8.50 0.70
CA GLU A 14 6.80 9.25 -0.51
C GLU A 14 7.98 9.35 -1.49
N ARG A 15 9.17 9.67 -0.97
CA ARG A 15 10.40 9.78 -1.78
C ARG A 15 10.74 8.46 -2.47
N VAL A 16 10.75 7.33 -1.76
CA VAL A 16 11.10 6.04 -2.37
C VAL A 16 10.02 5.53 -3.31
N VAL A 17 8.73 5.78 -3.00
CA VAL A 17 7.61 5.46 -3.90
C VAL A 17 7.76 6.22 -5.22
N LYS A 18 8.11 7.50 -5.19
CA LYS A 18 8.29 8.32 -6.40
C LYS A 18 9.64 8.14 -7.10
N SER A 19 10.49 7.23 -6.63
CA SER A 19 11.81 6.93 -7.22
C SER A 19 11.76 5.79 -8.25
N ASP A 20 12.87 5.57 -8.95
CA ASP A 20 13.04 4.44 -9.89
C ASP A 20 13.55 3.14 -9.22
N LEU A 21 13.69 3.13 -7.89
CA LEU A 21 14.13 1.94 -7.15
C LEU A 21 13.14 0.78 -7.35
N SER A 22 13.65 -0.46 -7.36
CA SER A 22 12.80 -1.64 -7.25
C SER A 22 12.07 -1.67 -5.90
N VAL A 23 11.01 -2.48 -5.80
CA VAL A 23 10.24 -2.59 -4.55
C VAL A 23 11.13 -3.11 -3.42
N ALA A 24 11.99 -4.09 -3.68
CA ALA A 24 12.90 -4.66 -2.69
C ALA A 24 13.94 -3.63 -2.22
N GLU A 25 14.57 -2.89 -3.14
CA GLU A 25 15.54 -1.84 -2.79
C GLU A 25 14.88 -0.73 -1.96
N ALA A 26 13.73 -0.22 -2.41
CA ALA A 26 12.99 0.82 -1.72
C ALA A 26 12.53 0.38 -0.32
N LEU A 27 12.05 -0.87 -0.17
CA LEU A 27 11.68 -1.42 1.14
C LEU A 27 12.90 -1.54 2.05
N LEU A 28 14.05 -1.97 1.52
CA LEU A 28 15.30 -2.01 2.27
C LEU A 28 15.73 -0.62 2.77
N HIS A 29 15.55 0.42 1.95
CA HIS A 29 15.79 1.81 2.37
C HIS A 29 14.92 2.20 3.58
N ILE A 30 13.64 1.84 3.59
CA ILE A 30 12.74 2.13 4.73
C ILE A 30 13.13 1.30 5.95
N ILE A 31 13.51 0.03 5.79
CA ILE A 31 14.01 -0.80 6.90
C ILE A 31 15.25 -0.17 7.54
N GLN A 32 16.21 0.30 6.74
CA GLN A 32 17.41 0.97 7.24
C GLN A 32 17.08 2.27 7.98
N PHE A 33 16.15 3.06 7.44
CA PHE A 33 15.66 4.27 8.09
C PHE A 33 15.03 3.94 9.47
N CYS A 34 14.22 2.90 9.53
CA CYS A 34 13.55 2.50 10.77
C CYS A 34 14.54 1.92 11.80
N GLU A 35 15.46 1.06 11.37
CA GLU A 35 16.47 0.44 12.23
C GLU A 35 17.42 1.46 12.84
N ALA A 36 17.78 2.52 12.11
CA ALA A 36 18.63 3.58 12.66
C ALA A 36 17.99 4.29 13.85
N ALA A 37 16.66 4.42 13.87
CA ALA A 37 15.91 5.00 14.97
C ALA A 37 15.63 4.00 16.10
N ARG A 38 15.40 2.73 15.77
CA ARG A 38 15.21 1.62 16.73
C ARG A 38 16.04 0.41 16.33
N PRO A 39 17.29 0.28 16.80
CA PRO A 39 18.10 -0.90 16.53
C PRO A 39 17.47 -2.17 17.12
N HIS A 40 17.34 -3.23 16.33
CA HIS A 40 16.77 -4.51 16.77
C HIS A 40 17.23 -5.68 15.87
N PRO A 41 17.48 -6.90 16.41
CA PRO A 41 17.88 -8.05 15.57
C PRO A 41 16.80 -8.47 14.55
N ASP A 42 15.52 -8.29 14.86
CA ASP A 42 14.42 -8.76 13.99
C ASP A 42 14.34 -8.03 12.64
N TRP A 43 14.99 -6.87 12.48
CA TRP A 43 15.13 -6.22 11.17
C TRP A 43 15.83 -7.10 10.14
N SER A 44 16.72 -8.02 10.57
CA SER A 44 17.38 -8.97 9.69
C SER A 44 16.39 -9.89 8.96
N ALA A 45 15.36 -10.36 9.65
CA ALA A 45 14.32 -11.20 9.05
C ALA A 45 13.46 -10.41 8.05
N LEU A 46 13.14 -9.15 8.37
CA LEU A 46 12.38 -8.25 7.49
C LEU A 46 13.13 -7.92 6.18
N ARG A 47 14.46 -8.05 6.14
CA ARG A 47 15.25 -7.89 4.90
C ARG A 47 15.18 -9.08 3.97
N ALA A 48 14.78 -10.25 4.48
CA ALA A 48 14.75 -11.51 3.74
C ALA A 48 13.37 -11.82 3.12
N LEU A 49 12.44 -10.85 3.13
CA LEU A 49 11.10 -11.01 2.57
C LEU A 49 11.14 -11.28 1.07
N ASP A 50 10.35 -12.27 0.60
CA ASP A 50 10.25 -12.61 -0.82
C ASP A 50 9.27 -11.68 -1.56
N VAL A 51 9.75 -10.46 -1.79
CA VAL A 51 9.02 -9.39 -2.46
C VAL A 51 8.58 -9.79 -3.88
N GLU A 52 9.44 -10.44 -4.67
CA GLU A 52 9.13 -10.70 -6.08
C GLU A 52 8.06 -11.77 -6.25
N SER A 53 8.02 -12.79 -5.41
CA SER A 53 6.93 -13.78 -5.43
C SER A 53 5.60 -13.14 -5.04
N ASP A 54 5.59 -12.31 -4.00
CA ASP A 54 4.38 -11.63 -3.57
C ASP A 54 3.85 -10.65 -4.63
N LEU A 55 4.74 -9.90 -5.30
CA LEU A 55 4.34 -9.02 -6.41
C LEU A 55 3.68 -9.78 -7.56
N ARG A 56 4.09 -11.02 -7.86
CA ARG A 56 3.43 -11.85 -8.87
C ARG A 56 2.04 -12.26 -8.42
N GLN A 57 1.87 -12.63 -7.15
CA GLN A 57 0.57 -12.95 -6.58
C GLN A 57 -0.36 -11.73 -6.58
N LEU A 58 0.12 -10.58 -6.12
CA LEU A 58 -0.65 -9.34 -6.10
C LEU A 58 -1.06 -8.90 -7.51
N GLN A 59 -0.21 -9.11 -8.51
CA GLN A 59 -0.57 -8.86 -9.90
C GLN A 59 -1.73 -9.75 -10.35
N GLN A 60 -1.66 -11.06 -10.08
CA GLN A 60 -2.75 -12.00 -10.42
C GLN A 60 -4.06 -11.66 -9.69
N TRP A 61 -3.97 -11.25 -8.42
CA TRP A 61 -5.09 -10.77 -7.63
C TRP A 61 -5.76 -9.56 -8.29
N LEU A 62 -4.97 -8.53 -8.61
CA LEU A 62 -5.50 -7.30 -9.22
C LEU A 62 -6.06 -7.54 -10.62
N GLU A 63 -5.36 -8.31 -11.46
CA GLU A 63 -5.84 -8.72 -12.78
C GLU A 63 -7.17 -9.48 -12.68
N THR A 64 -7.34 -10.33 -11.67
CA THR A 64 -8.58 -11.06 -11.45
C THR A 64 -9.72 -10.13 -11.06
N ILE A 65 -9.49 -9.15 -10.19
CA ILE A 65 -10.50 -8.13 -9.85
C ILE A 65 -10.90 -7.36 -11.11
N MET A 66 -9.92 -6.85 -11.86
CA MET A 66 -10.17 -6.06 -13.07
C MET A 66 -10.91 -6.84 -14.16
N ARG A 67 -10.71 -8.16 -14.22
CA ARG A 67 -11.42 -9.03 -15.17
C ARG A 67 -12.84 -9.40 -14.71
N THR A 68 -13.01 -9.70 -13.43
CA THR A 68 -14.26 -10.32 -12.92
C THR A 68 -15.28 -9.31 -12.41
N ALA A 69 -14.82 -8.16 -11.94
CA ALA A 69 -15.66 -7.10 -11.41
C ALA A 69 -15.08 -5.71 -11.75
N PRO A 70 -14.79 -5.39 -13.02
CA PRO A 70 -14.12 -4.14 -13.39
C PRO A 70 -14.80 -2.91 -12.76
N PRO A 71 -14.03 -1.95 -12.21
CA PRO A 71 -14.58 -0.68 -11.76
C PRO A 71 -15.25 0.08 -12.92
N PRO A 72 -16.50 0.56 -12.78
CA PRO A 72 -17.14 1.41 -13.79
C PRO A 72 -16.35 2.69 -14.07
N ALA A 73 -16.56 3.32 -15.23
CA ALA A 73 -15.87 4.55 -15.65
C ALA A 73 -16.03 5.72 -14.66
N ALA A 74 -17.17 5.78 -13.96
CA ALA A 74 -17.46 6.82 -12.96
C ALA A 74 -16.64 6.67 -11.68
N ILE A 75 -16.13 5.47 -11.40
CA ILE A 75 -15.18 5.27 -10.31
C ILE A 75 -13.86 5.87 -10.79
N THR A 76 -13.31 6.86 -10.11
CA THR A 76 -12.07 7.53 -10.57
C THR A 76 -10.98 7.50 -9.51
N GLY A 77 -11.31 7.08 -8.29
CA GLY A 77 -10.37 6.78 -7.21
C GLY A 77 -10.39 5.30 -6.89
N LEU A 78 -9.21 4.70 -6.80
CA LEU A 78 -8.97 3.36 -6.31
C LEU A 78 -8.25 3.47 -4.97
N TRP A 79 -8.89 2.93 -3.93
CA TRP A 79 -8.36 2.85 -2.58
C TRP A 79 -7.86 1.45 -2.31
N PHE A 80 -6.56 1.34 -2.08
CA PHE A 80 -5.90 0.13 -1.65
C PHE A 80 -5.73 0.20 -0.13
N GLY A 81 -6.72 -0.35 0.58
CA GLY A 81 -6.85 -0.23 2.02
C GLY A 81 -6.05 -1.28 2.78
N LEU A 82 -5.15 -0.82 3.64
CA LEU A 82 -4.45 -1.62 4.63
C LEU A 82 -5.33 -1.83 5.86
N PHE A 83 -5.38 -3.06 6.31
CA PHE A 83 -6.18 -3.49 7.45
C PHE A 83 -5.59 -4.76 8.07
N ASN A 84 -6.07 -5.10 9.26
CA ASN A 84 -5.60 -6.28 10.00
C ASN A 84 -6.67 -7.36 10.14
N PRO A 85 -6.90 -8.19 9.11
CA PRO A 85 -7.88 -9.26 9.20
C PRO A 85 -7.43 -10.35 10.18
N THR A 86 -8.41 -11.11 10.67
CA THR A 86 -8.16 -12.41 11.29
C THR A 86 -8.37 -13.52 10.26
N VAL A 87 -7.30 -14.23 9.89
CA VAL A 87 -7.33 -15.35 8.94
C VAL A 87 -6.98 -16.62 9.71
N GLN A 88 -7.85 -17.63 9.69
CA GLN A 88 -7.63 -18.89 10.43
C GLN A 88 -7.27 -18.70 11.91
N GLY A 89 -7.85 -17.69 12.56
CA GLY A 89 -7.67 -17.42 13.99
C GLY A 89 -6.39 -16.63 14.34
N ARG A 90 -5.59 -16.17 13.36
CA ARG A 90 -4.47 -15.25 13.61
C ARG A 90 -4.70 -13.90 12.95
N VAL A 91 -4.25 -12.84 13.60
CA VAL A 91 -4.19 -11.51 13.01
C VAL A 91 -3.04 -11.44 12.01
N THR A 92 -3.26 -10.73 10.92
CA THR A 92 -2.28 -10.46 9.87
C THR A 92 -2.42 -9.02 9.40
N ALA A 93 -1.55 -8.56 8.50
CA ALA A 93 -1.77 -7.36 7.70
C ALA A 93 -2.07 -7.79 6.27
N ASP A 94 -3.04 -7.14 5.63
CA ASP A 94 -3.39 -7.41 4.23
C ASP A 94 -3.90 -6.12 3.57
N ILE A 95 -4.11 -6.19 2.25
CA ILE A 95 -4.63 -5.11 1.44
C ILE A 95 -5.91 -5.54 0.72
N HIS A 96 -6.89 -4.64 0.70
CA HIS A 96 -8.12 -4.77 -0.09
C HIS A 96 -8.22 -3.64 -1.12
N LEU A 97 -9.15 -3.77 -2.06
CA LEU A 97 -9.37 -2.78 -3.11
C LEU A 97 -10.84 -2.37 -3.18
N ILE A 98 -11.10 -1.11 -2.93
CA ILE A 98 -12.40 -0.48 -3.18
C ILE A 98 -12.22 0.78 -4.03
N GLY A 99 -13.32 1.39 -4.45
CA GLY A 99 -13.24 2.60 -5.24
C GLY A 99 -14.53 3.41 -5.20
N ALA A 100 -14.38 4.70 -5.48
CA ALA A 100 -15.47 5.66 -5.59
C ALA A 100 -15.12 6.74 -6.63
N PRO A 101 -16.05 7.60 -7.04
CA PRO A 101 -15.72 8.84 -7.73
C PRO A 101 -14.78 9.67 -6.85
N TYR A 102 -13.56 9.92 -7.33
CA TYR A 102 -12.54 10.67 -6.60
C TYR A 102 -12.88 12.16 -6.55
N ASP A 103 -12.74 12.75 -5.37
CA ASP A 103 -12.90 14.19 -5.11
C ASP A 103 -11.77 14.63 -4.18
N ALA A 104 -10.78 15.33 -4.72
CA ALA A 104 -9.61 15.81 -3.95
C ALA A 104 -9.99 16.85 -2.88
N THR A 105 -11.19 17.42 -2.95
CA THR A 105 -11.65 18.46 -2.02
C THR A 105 -12.51 17.90 -0.89
N ASP A 106 -12.86 16.61 -0.97
CA ASP A 106 -13.71 15.94 0.00
C ASP A 106 -12.99 14.75 0.64
N PRO A 107 -12.65 14.80 1.93
CA PRO A 107 -11.99 13.67 2.59
C PRO A 107 -12.87 12.42 2.67
N ASP A 108 -14.20 12.56 2.58
CA ASP A 108 -15.16 11.45 2.69
C ASP A 108 -15.56 10.84 1.33
N TRP A 109 -14.86 11.17 0.24
CA TRP A 109 -15.22 10.79 -1.13
C TRP A 109 -15.43 9.28 -1.29
N LEU A 110 -14.60 8.51 -0.59
CA LEU A 110 -14.62 7.05 -0.59
C LEU A 110 -15.91 6.46 -0.01
N PHE A 111 -16.64 7.21 0.81
CA PHE A 111 -17.81 6.74 1.53
C PHE A 111 -19.14 7.08 0.84
N ARG A 112 -19.15 8.00 -0.12
CA ARG A 112 -20.35 8.43 -0.84
C ARG A 112 -20.93 7.34 -1.74
N GLN A 113 -20.07 6.66 -2.52
CA GLN A 113 -20.49 5.62 -3.47
C GLN A 113 -19.38 4.59 -3.67
N ARG A 114 -19.50 3.43 -3.01
CA ARG A 114 -18.48 2.38 -3.00
C ARG A 114 -18.73 1.32 -4.08
N TRP A 115 -17.80 1.19 -5.00
CA TRP A 115 -17.52 -0.06 -5.72
C TRP A 115 -16.57 -0.93 -4.89
N GLY A 116 -16.65 -2.25 -5.05
CA GLY A 116 -15.69 -3.19 -4.45
C GLY A 116 -16.11 -3.86 -3.14
N LYS A 117 -17.37 -3.73 -2.68
CA LYS A 117 -17.86 -4.36 -1.42
C LYS A 117 -17.68 -5.90 -1.37
N GLY A 118 -17.40 -6.56 -2.50
CA GLY A 118 -17.19 -8.01 -2.59
C GLY A 118 -15.87 -8.41 -3.26
N THR A 119 -14.91 -7.50 -3.42
CA THR A 119 -13.59 -7.88 -3.96
C THR A 119 -12.85 -8.77 -2.96
N PRO A 120 -12.15 -9.82 -3.43
CA PRO A 120 -11.34 -10.64 -2.56
C PRO A 120 -10.20 -9.81 -1.94
N VAL A 121 -9.82 -10.17 -0.71
CA VAL A 121 -8.58 -9.71 -0.08
C VAL A 121 -7.36 -10.26 -0.85
N SER A 122 -6.21 -9.59 -0.74
CA SER A 122 -5.05 -9.94 -1.58
C SER A 122 -4.33 -11.23 -1.15
N GLY A 123 -4.36 -11.53 0.16
CA GLY A 123 -3.58 -12.61 0.75
C GLY A 123 -2.07 -12.39 0.66
N SER A 124 -1.60 -11.13 0.71
CA SER A 124 -0.17 -10.80 0.59
C SER A 124 0.65 -11.53 1.65
N THR A 125 1.57 -12.36 1.19
CA THR A 125 2.53 -13.09 2.01
C THR A 125 3.56 -12.17 2.65
N VAL A 126 3.89 -11.04 1.99
CA VAL A 126 4.83 -10.06 2.53
C VAL A 126 4.18 -9.22 3.63
N LEU A 127 2.96 -8.71 3.43
CA LEU A 127 2.23 -8.02 4.50
C LEU A 127 1.99 -8.95 5.69
N ASP A 128 1.64 -10.21 5.42
CA ASP A 128 1.53 -11.20 6.48
C ASP A 128 2.83 -11.37 7.27
N SER A 129 3.94 -11.57 6.56
CA SER A 129 5.25 -11.75 7.17
C SER A 129 5.70 -10.52 7.97
N ILE A 130 5.41 -9.31 7.49
CA ILE A 130 5.67 -8.07 8.23
C ILE A 130 4.94 -8.11 9.58
N TYR A 131 3.65 -8.46 9.58
CA TYR A 131 2.87 -8.56 10.82
C TYR A 131 3.43 -9.63 11.77
N GLN A 132 3.66 -10.85 11.26
CA GLN A 132 4.12 -11.96 12.10
C GLN A 132 5.52 -11.71 12.67
N LEU A 133 6.41 -11.08 11.91
CA LEU A 133 7.76 -10.73 12.39
C LEU A 133 7.72 -9.56 13.38
N ALA A 134 6.83 -8.59 13.18
CA ALA A 134 6.65 -7.48 14.11
C ALA A 134 6.16 -7.96 15.49
N TYR A 135 5.15 -8.82 15.53
CA TYR A 135 4.46 -9.22 16.77
C TYR A 135 4.78 -10.63 17.26
N GLY A 136 5.67 -11.37 16.59
CA GLY A 136 5.96 -12.78 16.89
C GLY A 136 6.66 -13.02 18.23
N ARG A 137 7.09 -11.96 18.93
CA ARG A 137 7.79 -12.02 20.22
C ARG A 137 7.29 -10.90 21.13
N GLU A 138 7.28 -11.14 22.44
CA GLU A 138 6.82 -10.17 23.45
C GLU A 138 7.60 -8.84 23.39
N ASP A 139 8.93 -8.91 23.19
CA ASP A 139 9.81 -7.75 23.00
C ASP A 139 10.10 -7.44 21.52
N GLY A 140 9.20 -7.86 20.62
CA GLY A 140 9.34 -7.68 19.18
C GLY A 140 9.26 -6.21 18.73
N LEU A 141 9.43 -5.99 17.42
CA LEU A 141 9.35 -4.65 16.84
C LEU A 141 7.94 -4.04 16.94
N GLY A 142 6.89 -4.86 16.94
CA GLY A 142 5.50 -4.41 16.97
C GLY A 142 5.23 -3.30 15.95
N ASN A 143 4.51 -2.27 16.39
CA ASN A 143 4.09 -1.19 15.52
C ASN A 143 5.24 -0.37 14.91
N ASP A 144 6.43 -0.39 15.51
CA ASP A 144 7.61 0.30 14.94
C ASP A 144 8.12 -0.37 13.65
N ALA A 145 7.73 -1.63 13.40
CA ALA A 145 7.95 -2.29 12.10
C ALA A 145 6.67 -2.38 11.28
N GLU A 146 5.55 -2.81 11.87
CA GLU A 146 4.32 -3.04 11.12
C GLU A 146 3.86 -1.79 10.37
N TYR A 147 3.67 -0.68 11.09
CA TYR A 147 3.15 0.56 10.53
C TYR A 147 3.99 1.09 9.34
N PRO A 148 5.31 1.37 9.50
CA PRO A 148 6.10 1.90 8.40
C PRO A 148 6.24 0.91 7.24
N LEU A 149 6.43 -0.38 7.53
CA LEU A 149 6.71 -1.35 6.47
C LEU A 149 5.46 -1.79 5.72
N ALA A 150 4.30 -1.92 6.38
CA ALA A 150 3.05 -2.22 5.70
C ALA A 150 2.67 -1.09 4.73
N LEU A 151 2.73 0.16 5.19
CA LEU A 151 2.46 1.32 4.35
C LEU A 151 3.43 1.44 3.18
N ALA A 152 4.73 1.35 3.46
CA ALA A 152 5.76 1.44 2.43
C ALA A 152 5.63 0.32 1.40
N TYR A 153 5.49 -0.93 1.85
CA TYR A 153 5.38 -2.07 0.97
C TYR A 153 4.14 -1.99 0.08
N ALA A 154 2.97 -1.72 0.66
CA ALA A 154 1.73 -1.58 -0.09
C ALA A 154 1.84 -0.47 -1.16
N ALA A 155 2.36 0.69 -0.79
CA ALA A 155 2.55 1.81 -1.71
C ALA A 155 3.50 1.45 -2.87
N LEU A 156 4.63 0.81 -2.57
CA LEU A 156 5.61 0.37 -3.56
C LEU A 156 5.07 -0.74 -4.47
N ALA A 157 4.32 -1.69 -3.90
CA ALA A 157 3.68 -2.77 -4.64
C ALA A 157 2.62 -2.22 -5.59
N VAL A 158 1.68 -1.40 -5.10
CA VAL A 158 0.63 -0.78 -5.92
C VAL A 158 1.24 0.07 -7.03
N ARG A 159 2.28 0.85 -6.75
CA ARG A 159 3.05 1.56 -7.78
C ARG A 159 3.58 0.62 -8.85
N ARG A 160 4.25 -0.47 -8.46
CA ARG A 160 4.85 -1.43 -9.39
C ARG A 160 3.80 -2.12 -10.25
N LEU A 161 2.67 -2.51 -9.64
CA LEU A 161 1.54 -3.09 -10.36
C LEU A 161 0.94 -2.10 -11.34
N ALA A 162 0.75 -0.84 -10.93
CA ALA A 162 0.24 0.22 -11.81
C ALA A 162 1.18 0.51 -12.99
N GLN A 163 2.48 0.47 -12.79
CA GLN A 163 3.47 0.58 -13.87
C GLN A 163 3.40 -0.61 -14.84
N ARG A 164 3.25 -1.84 -14.35
CA ARG A 164 3.18 -3.06 -15.17
C ARG A 164 1.87 -3.18 -15.94
N MET A 165 0.75 -2.93 -15.26
CA MET A 165 -0.58 -3.06 -15.83
C MET A 165 -0.96 -1.87 -16.71
N GLY A 166 -0.47 -0.68 -16.38
CA GLY A 166 -0.67 0.53 -17.16
C GLY A 166 -2.15 0.78 -17.49
N PRO A 167 -2.50 1.09 -18.75
CA PRO A 167 -3.87 1.38 -19.16
C PRO A 167 -4.91 0.29 -18.88
N SER A 168 -4.50 -0.97 -18.62
CA SER A 168 -5.47 -2.02 -18.27
C SER A 168 -6.21 -1.75 -16.95
N LEU A 169 -5.67 -0.91 -16.06
CA LEU A 169 -6.35 -0.46 -14.86
C LEU A 169 -7.44 0.59 -15.11
N LEU A 170 -7.45 1.23 -16.28
CA LEU A 170 -8.43 2.28 -16.60
C LEU A 170 -9.84 1.72 -16.76
N GLY A 171 -9.96 0.55 -17.41
CA GLY A 171 -11.20 0.16 -18.06
C GLY A 171 -11.66 1.29 -19.00
N ASP A 172 -12.88 1.74 -18.82
CA ASP A 172 -13.47 2.84 -19.61
C ASP A 172 -13.24 4.25 -19.01
N ALA A 173 -12.51 4.36 -17.90
CA ALA A 173 -12.21 5.66 -17.29
C ALA A 173 -11.06 6.38 -18.01
N ALA A 174 -11.10 7.71 -18.08
CA ALA A 174 -9.98 8.50 -18.59
C ALA A 174 -8.76 8.47 -17.64
N GLN A 175 -9.02 8.34 -16.33
CA GLN A 175 -8.00 8.26 -15.29
C GLN A 175 -8.46 7.46 -14.08
N ARG A 176 -7.51 6.90 -13.34
CA ARG A 176 -7.71 6.31 -12.01
C ARG A 176 -6.66 6.84 -11.04
N VAL A 177 -7.07 7.63 -10.06
CA VAL A 177 -6.22 8.06 -8.94
C VAL A 177 -6.03 6.88 -8.01
N LEU A 178 -4.79 6.63 -7.58
CA LEU A 178 -4.41 5.52 -6.72
C LEU A 178 -4.05 6.04 -5.34
N LEU A 179 -4.77 5.57 -4.33
CA LEU A 179 -4.53 5.88 -2.93
C LEU A 179 -4.22 4.59 -2.18
N VAL A 180 -3.24 4.64 -1.29
CA VAL A 180 -2.81 3.51 -0.47
C VAL A 180 -2.69 3.97 0.97
N GLY A 181 -3.34 3.28 1.90
CA GLY A 181 -3.29 3.70 3.29
C GLY A 181 -4.07 2.79 4.22
N PHE A 182 -3.97 3.07 5.52
CA PHE A 182 -4.72 2.36 6.53
C PHE A 182 -6.17 2.82 6.52
N ASP A 183 -7.10 1.88 6.69
CA ASP A 183 -8.52 2.20 6.85
C ASP A 183 -8.80 3.09 8.09
N SER A 184 -7.82 3.22 8.99
CA SER A 184 -7.85 4.13 10.14
C SER A 184 -7.51 5.59 9.82
N GLY A 185 -7.00 5.92 8.63
CA GLY A 185 -6.93 7.31 8.14
C GLY A 185 -5.62 7.76 7.51
N ASP A 186 -4.49 7.08 7.75
CA ASP A 186 -3.20 7.48 7.19
C ASP A 186 -2.99 6.92 5.78
N PHE A 187 -2.72 7.78 4.79
CA PHE A 187 -2.56 7.34 3.40
C PHE A 187 -1.61 8.18 2.55
N LEU A 188 -1.31 7.65 1.36
CA LEU A 188 -0.50 8.25 0.32
C LEU A 188 -1.28 8.24 -1.00
N CYS A 189 -1.26 9.38 -1.70
CA CYS A 189 -1.64 9.44 -3.11
C CYS A 189 -0.42 9.07 -3.97
N ILE A 190 -0.45 7.88 -4.57
CA ILE A 190 0.67 7.36 -5.39
C ILE A 190 0.72 8.07 -6.74
N GLY A 191 -0.43 8.47 -7.27
CA GLY A 191 -0.55 9.12 -8.56
C GLY A 191 -1.83 8.72 -9.27
N SER A 192 -1.84 8.88 -10.60
CA SER A 192 -2.97 8.49 -11.44
C SER A 192 -2.50 7.64 -12.61
N VAL A 193 -3.20 6.55 -12.88
CA VAL A 193 -3.07 5.83 -14.14
C VAL A 193 -3.86 6.59 -15.19
N GLN A 194 -3.23 6.82 -16.33
CA GLN A 194 -3.78 7.45 -17.53
C GLN A 194 -3.40 6.62 -18.75
N LYS A 195 -3.84 7.03 -19.94
CA LYS A 195 -3.52 6.33 -21.21
C LYS A 195 -2.01 6.20 -21.45
N ALA A 196 -1.21 7.15 -20.96
CA ALA A 196 0.25 7.15 -21.07
C ALA A 196 0.95 6.28 -20.00
N GLY A 197 0.22 5.70 -19.05
CA GLY A 197 0.75 4.97 -17.90
C GLY A 197 0.52 5.69 -16.57
N LEU A 198 1.31 5.32 -15.56
CA LEU A 198 1.27 5.93 -14.24
C LEU A 198 1.93 7.32 -14.25
N VAL A 199 1.21 8.34 -13.79
CA VAL A 199 1.68 9.70 -13.59
C VAL A 199 1.65 10.02 -12.10
N PHE A 200 2.80 10.31 -11.50
CA PHE A 200 2.90 10.65 -10.08
C PHE A 200 2.18 11.96 -9.75
N SER A 201 1.51 12.00 -8.58
CA SER A 201 0.92 13.24 -8.07
C SER A 201 2.02 14.25 -7.71
N ARG A 202 1.82 15.51 -8.11
CA ARG A 202 2.65 16.64 -7.67
C ARG A 202 2.25 17.15 -6.28
N ASN A 203 1.06 16.80 -5.79
CA ASN A 203 0.57 17.21 -4.49
C ASN A 203 0.85 16.13 -3.44
N SER A 204 1.57 16.52 -2.39
CA SER A 204 1.80 15.75 -1.17
C SER A 204 0.63 16.03 -0.21
N GLU A 205 -0.56 15.51 -0.49
CA GLU A 205 -1.62 15.49 0.52
C GLU A 205 -1.33 14.35 1.50
N VAL A 206 -0.48 14.66 2.49
CA VAL A 206 -0.38 13.88 3.72
C VAL A 206 -1.42 14.46 4.67
N MET A 207 -2.59 13.84 4.75
CA MET A 207 -3.51 14.12 5.85
C MET A 207 -3.04 13.33 7.07
N ALA A 208 -2.11 13.91 7.83
CA ALA A 208 -1.87 13.47 9.20
C ALA A 208 -2.91 14.17 10.09
N SER A 209 -3.83 13.40 10.65
CA SER A 209 -4.72 13.85 11.73
C SER A 209 -4.06 13.63 13.10
#